data_AF-R7UXK2-F1
#
_entry.id   AF-R7UXK2-F1
#
_cell.length_a   1.000
_cell.length_b   1.000
_cell.length_c   1.000
_cell.angle_alpha   90.00
_cell.angle_beta   90.00
_cell.angle_gamma   90.00
#
_symmetry.space_group_name_H-M   'P 1'
#
loop_
_entity.id
_entity.type
_entity.pdbx_description
1 polymer ?
#
loop_
_entity_poly.entity_id
_entity_poly.type
_entity_poly.pdbx_seq_one_letter_code
_entity_poly.pdbx_strand_id
1 'polypeptide(L)'
;KEWNEELQNFLLQYRTTQHTVTGITPAEKLMGRQLRNKMPSYRLTKDQLTKEEKTAENHEREKLRKLRSQEDADRSRSATPSDIAPGDVVLAKDMHRANKLAPTFEPTPYTVAARNGNAVTLQ
;
A
#
# COMPACT_ATOMS: atom_id res chain seq x y z
N LYS A 1 -10.41 -31.29 0.53
CA LYS A 1 -10.61 -30.33 -0.57
C LYS A 1 -9.25 -30.10 -1.22
N GLU A 2 -9.18 -30.15 -2.55
CA GLU A 2 -7.96 -29.81 -3.29
C GLU A 2 -7.67 -28.30 -3.16
N TRP A 3 -6.47 -27.95 -2.72
CA TRP A 3 -6.10 -26.55 -2.47
C TRP A 3 -6.16 -25.68 -3.73
N ASN A 4 -5.93 -26.30 -4.89
CA ASN A 4 -6.01 -25.63 -6.20
C ASN A 4 -7.41 -25.11 -6.51
N GLU A 5 -8.45 -25.92 -6.25
CA GLU A 5 -9.84 -25.50 -6.49
C GLU A 5 -10.26 -24.42 -5.51
N GLU A 6 -9.86 -24.55 -4.24
CA GLU A 6 -10.17 -23.55 -3.22
C GLU A 6 -9.47 -22.21 -3.50
N LEU A 7 -8.25 -22.25 -4.04
CA LEU A 7 -7.55 -21.04 -4.48
C LEU A 7 -8.31 -20.32 -5.60
N GLN A 8 -8.83 -21.05 -6.60
CA GLN A 8 -9.63 -20.42 -7.66
C GLN A 8 -10.91 -19.79 -7.11
N ASN A 9 -11.58 -20.46 -6.17
CA ASN A 9 -12.76 -19.93 -5.50
C ASN A 9 -12.44 -18.66 -4.69
N PHE A 10 -11.36 -18.69 -3.92
CA PHE A 10 -10.88 -17.53 -3.16
C PHE A 10 -10.57 -16.34 -4.08
N LEU A 11 -9.85 -16.57 -5.17
CA LEU A 11 -9.49 -15.52 -6.12
C LEU A 11 -10.71 -14.91 -6.80
N LEU A 12 -11.73 -15.71 -7.13
CA LEU A 12 -12.98 -15.19 -7.67
C LEU A 12 -13.71 -14.28 -6.67
N GLN A 13 -13.76 -14.69 -5.40
CA GLN A 13 -14.38 -13.89 -4.34
C GLN A 13 -13.60 -12.59 -4.11
N TYR A 14 -12.27 -12.66 -4.00
CA TYR A 14 -11.42 -11.49 -3.86
C TYR A 14 -11.61 -10.49 -5.00
N ARG A 15 -11.64 -10.96 -6.25
CA ARG A 15 -11.83 -10.13 -7.45
C ARG A 15 -13.20 -9.44 -7.54
N THR A 16 -14.22 -10.04 -6.93
CA THR A 16 -15.62 -9.56 -7.00
C THR A 16 -16.09 -8.85 -5.72
N THR A 17 -15.30 -8.87 -4.64
CA THR A 17 -15.59 -8.15 -3.40
C THR A 17 -15.19 -6.70 -3.53
N GLN A 18 -16.05 -5.78 -3.07
CA GLN A 18 -15.72 -4.35 -3.05
C GLN A 18 -14.57 -4.11 -2.08
N HIS A 19 -13.55 -3.38 -2.54
CA HIS A 19 -12.42 -3.03 -1.68
C HIS A 19 -12.80 -1.87 -0.77
N THR A 20 -12.59 -1.99 0.53
CA THR A 20 -13.10 -1.04 1.53
C THR A 20 -12.61 0.39 1.30
N VAL A 21 -11.36 0.57 0.86
CA VAL A 21 -10.73 1.89 0.63
C VAL A 21 -11.21 2.53 -0.67
N THR A 22 -11.26 1.75 -1.75
CA THR A 22 -11.50 2.26 -3.11
C THR A 22 -12.94 2.11 -3.56
N GLY A 23 -13.77 1.35 -2.82
CA GLY A 23 -15.19 1.03 -3.07
C GLY A 23 -15.50 0.26 -4.35
N ILE A 24 -14.55 0.21 -5.28
CA ILE A 24 -14.60 -0.61 -6.49
C ILE A 24 -13.96 -1.98 -6.25
N THR A 25 -14.40 -2.97 -7.02
CA THR A 25 -13.84 -4.33 -6.96
C THR A 25 -12.46 -4.37 -7.65
N PRO A 26 -11.55 -5.28 -7.26
CA PRO A 26 -10.27 -5.43 -7.95
C PRO A 26 -10.41 -5.72 -9.44
N ALA A 27 -11.39 -6.54 -9.84
CA ALA A 27 -11.65 -6.82 -11.26
C ALA A 27 -12.12 -5.57 -12.01
N GLU A 28 -12.94 -4.73 -11.40
CA GLU A 28 -13.41 -3.48 -11.98
C GLU A 28 -12.26 -2.46 -12.13
N LYS A 29 -11.38 -2.36 -11.13
CA LYS A 29 -10.18 -1.50 -11.22
C LYS A 29 -9.24 -1.91 -12.35
N LEU A 30 -9.14 -3.22 -12.62
CA LEU A 30 -8.28 -3.75 -13.69
C LEU A 30 -8.93 -3.72 -15.08
N MET A 31 -10.20 -4.11 -15.19
CA MET A 31 -10.88 -4.33 -16.48
C MET A 31 -11.83 -3.18 -16.88
N GLY A 32 -12.05 -2.20 -16.00
CA GLY A 32 -12.99 -1.10 -16.23
C GLY A 32 -14.47 -1.52 -16.32
N ARG A 33 -14.79 -2.76 -15.94
CA ARG A 33 -16.15 -3.32 -15.92
C ARG A 33 -16.38 -4.18 -14.69
N GLN A 34 -17.61 -4.20 -14.18
CA GLN A 34 -17.99 -5.11 -13.11
C GLN A 34 -18.22 -6.52 -13.66
N LEU A 35 -17.60 -7.52 -13.02
CA LEU A 35 -17.89 -8.92 -13.28
C LEU A 35 -19.27 -9.28 -12.72
N ARG A 36 -20.04 -10.07 -13.48
CA ARG A 36 -21.34 -10.57 -13.03
C ARG A 36 -21.12 -11.66 -11.98
N ASN A 37 -21.54 -11.40 -10.75
CA ASN A 37 -21.48 -12.34 -9.64
C ASN A 37 -22.90 -12.69 -9.14
N LYS A 38 -23.00 -13.55 -8.11
CA LYS A 38 -24.28 -13.99 -7.54
C LYS A 38 -24.98 -12.90 -6.72
N MET A 39 -24.27 -11.84 -6.35
CA MET A 39 -24.84 -10.72 -5.61
C MET A 39 -25.57 -9.79 -6.58
N PRO A 40 -26.83 -9.43 -6.32
CA PRO A 40 -27.52 -8.45 -7.13
C PRO A 40 -26.81 -7.09 -6.98
N SER A 41 -26.16 -6.62 -8.05
CA SER A 41 -25.63 -5.26 -8.09
C SER A 41 -26.78 -4.29 -8.29
N TYR A 42 -27.01 -3.39 -7.32
CA TYR A 42 -27.96 -2.31 -7.46
C TYR A 42 -27.44 -1.30 -8.49
N ARG A 43 -27.89 -1.42 -9.74
CA ARG A 43 -27.66 -0.41 -10.77
C ARG A 43 -28.77 0.62 -10.66
N LEU A 44 -28.50 1.73 -9.98
CA LEU A 44 -29.36 2.91 -10.04
C LEU A 44 -29.51 3.33 -11.50
N THR A 45 -30.68 3.05 -12.05
CA THR A 45 -31.13 3.65 -13.30
C THR A 45 -31.47 5.10 -13.00
N LYS A 46 -30.76 6.04 -13.66
CA LYS A 46 -31.16 7.43 -13.97
C LYS A 46 -30.53 8.64 -13.25
N ASP A 47 -29.50 8.53 -12.42
CA ASP A 47 -28.82 9.75 -11.90
C ASP A 47 -27.27 9.66 -11.97
N GLN A 48 -26.75 9.18 -13.09
CA GLN A 48 -25.35 8.78 -13.15
C GLN A 48 -24.42 9.96 -13.46
N LEU A 49 -23.65 10.36 -12.44
CA LEU A 49 -22.26 10.81 -12.63
C LEU A 49 -21.63 9.95 -13.75
N THR A 50 -21.06 10.62 -14.74
CA THR A 50 -20.28 10.01 -15.81
C THR A 50 -19.24 9.06 -15.21
N LYS A 51 -18.79 8.07 -16.00
CA LYS A 51 -17.73 7.14 -15.55
C LYS A 51 -16.51 7.91 -15.02
N GLU A 52 -16.20 9.05 -15.63
CA GLU A 52 -15.11 9.95 -15.27
C GLU A 52 -15.31 10.55 -13.88
N GLU A 53 -16.49 11.11 -13.60
CA GLU A 53 -16.80 11.67 -12.27
C GLU A 53 -16.74 10.60 -11.16
N LYS A 54 -17.22 9.38 -11.41
CA LYS A 54 -17.07 8.26 -10.46
C LYS A 54 -15.60 7.87 -10.23
N THR A 55 -14.78 7.91 -11.27
CA THR A 55 -13.34 7.63 -11.11
C THR A 55 -12.63 8.72 -10.31
N ALA A 56 -13.01 9.99 -10.52
CA ALA A 56 -12.48 11.12 -9.79
C ALA A 56 -12.84 11.05 -8.29
N GLU A 57 -14.11 10.78 -7.97
CA GLU A 57 -14.57 10.60 -6.58
C GLU A 57 -13.84 9.44 -5.88
N ASN A 58 -13.68 8.30 -6.57
CA ASN A 58 -12.93 7.17 -6.03
C ASN A 58 -11.47 7.51 -5.76
N HIS A 59 -10.83 8.28 -6.64
CA HIS A 59 -9.45 8.71 -6.49
C HIS A 59 -9.29 9.68 -5.31
N GLU A 60 -10.22 10.63 -5.15
CA GLU A 60 -10.25 11.55 -4.02
C GLU A 60 -10.42 10.79 -2.69
N ARG A 61 -11.37 9.85 -2.62
CA ARG A 61 -11.55 9.01 -1.44
C ARG A 61 -10.30 8.19 -1.12
N GLU A 62 -9.66 7.61 -2.14
CA GLU A 62 -8.42 6.84 -1.97
C GLU A 62 -7.30 7.72 -1.40
N LYS A 63 -7.13 8.95 -1.92
CA LYS A 63 -6.16 9.93 -1.43
C LYS A 63 -6.42 10.29 0.04
N LEU A 64 -7.66 10.63 0.39
CA LEU A 64 -8.04 11.00 1.76
C LEU A 64 -7.82 9.86 2.77
N ARG A 65 -8.07 8.61 2.37
CA ARG A 65 -7.83 7.45 3.24
C ARG A 65 -6.34 7.13 3.40
N LYS A 66 -5.54 7.28 2.34
CA LYS A 66 -4.08 7.13 2.43
C LYS A 66 -3.47 8.18 3.37
N LEU A 67 -3.90 9.43 3.26
CA LEU A 67 -3.45 10.52 4.15
C LEU A 67 -3.79 10.22 5.62
N ARG A 68 -5.06 9.89 5.92
CA ARG A 68 -5.44 9.52 7.30
C ARG A 68 -4.67 8.32 7.83
N SER A 69 -4.50 7.28 7.01
CA SER A 69 -3.72 6.11 7.41
C SER A 69 -2.27 6.45 7.70
N GLN A 70 -1.68 7.40 6.98
CA GLN A 70 -0.35 7.90 7.25
C GLN A 70 -0.32 8.66 8.58
N GLU A 71 -1.22 9.62 8.79
CA GLU A 71 -1.33 10.41 10.03
C GLU A 71 -1.57 9.53 11.27
N ASP A 72 -2.44 8.52 11.16
CA ASP A 72 -2.72 7.56 12.22
C ASP A 72 -1.47 6.71 12.55
N ALA A 73 -0.75 6.24 11.53
CA ALA A 73 0.47 5.48 11.71
C ALA A 73 1.60 6.31 12.31
N ASP A 74 1.78 7.55 11.84
CA ASP A 74 2.78 8.49 12.33
C ASP A 74 2.51 8.85 13.79
N ARG A 75 1.25 9.15 14.14
CA ARG A 75 0.82 9.40 15.52
C ARG A 75 0.97 8.18 16.43
N SER A 76 0.55 7.00 15.97
CA SER A 76 0.65 5.77 16.77
C SER A 76 2.09 5.36 17.06
N ARG A 77 3.04 5.72 16.19
CA ARG A 77 4.46 5.39 16.32
C ARG A 77 5.29 6.54 16.89
N SER A 78 4.65 7.68 17.19
CA SER A 78 5.34 8.93 17.56
C SER A 78 6.45 9.28 16.57
N ALA A 79 6.16 9.15 15.26
CA ALA A 79 7.12 9.36 14.20
C ALA A 79 7.61 10.81 14.19
N THR A 80 8.92 10.98 14.04
CA THR A 80 9.59 12.28 13.94
C THR A 80 10.24 12.41 12.56
N PRO A 81 10.30 13.63 11.98
CA PRO A 81 11.01 13.83 10.73
C PRO A 81 12.50 13.52 10.94
N SER A 82 13.08 12.77 10.01
CA SER A 82 14.52 12.49 10.03
C SER A 82 15.32 13.66 9.47
N ASP A 83 16.39 14.00 10.17
CA ASP A 83 17.37 15.06 9.90
C ASP A 83 18.51 14.62 8.97
N ILE A 84 18.57 13.35 8.60
CA ILE A 84 19.60 12.77 7.74
C ILE A 84 19.65 13.47 6.38
N ALA A 85 20.83 13.99 6.04
CA ALA A 85 21.14 14.68 4.80
C ALA A 85 22.27 13.99 4.01
N PRO A 86 22.38 14.24 2.69
CA PRO A 86 23.55 13.83 1.92
C PRO A 86 24.85 14.38 2.52
N GLY A 87 25.85 13.52 2.69
CA GLY A 87 27.12 13.83 3.34
C GLY A 87 27.22 13.36 4.79
N ASP A 88 26.12 12.97 5.44
CA ASP A 88 26.15 12.44 6.79
C ASP A 88 26.78 11.05 6.83
N VAL A 89 27.51 10.76 7.92
CA VAL A 89 28.07 9.42 8.18
C VAL A 89 27.08 8.63 9.03
N VAL A 90 26.64 7.49 8.51
CA VAL A 90 25.63 6.63 9.15
C VAL A 90 26.10 5.18 9.21
N LEU A 91 25.52 4.42 10.15
CA LEU A 91 25.71 2.97 10.22
C LEU A 91 24.46 2.27 9.69
N ALA A 92 24.67 1.27 8.83
CA ALA A 92 23.57 0.46 8.31
C ALA A 92 23.16 -0.61 9.33
N LYS A 93 21.86 -0.88 9.44
CA LYS A 93 21.36 -1.98 10.27
C LYS A 93 21.69 -3.31 9.61
N ASP A 94 22.33 -4.21 10.34
CA ASP A 94 22.66 -5.55 9.85
C ASP A 94 21.36 -6.39 9.73
N MET A 95 21.02 -6.76 8.50
CA MET A 95 19.86 -7.62 8.19
C MET A 95 20.14 -9.11 8.45
N HIS A 96 21.42 -9.50 8.46
CA HIS A 96 21.88 -10.88 8.51
C HIS A 96 22.80 -11.11 9.72
N ARG A 97 22.31 -10.72 10.91
CA ARG A 97 23.03 -10.95 12.16
C ARG A 97 23.43 -12.41 12.32
N ALA A 98 24.73 -12.65 12.46
CA ALA A 98 25.29 -14.00 12.60
C ALA A 98 24.85 -14.70 13.89
N ASN A 99 24.64 -13.96 14.98
CA ASN A 99 24.19 -14.51 16.25
C ASN A 99 23.37 -13.48 17.06
N LYS A 100 22.69 -13.94 18.12
CA LYS A 100 21.83 -13.10 18.99
C LYS A 100 22.60 -11.98 19.70
N LEU A 101 23.90 -12.18 19.92
CA LEU A 101 24.80 -11.23 20.59
C LEU A 101 25.54 -10.31 19.61
N ALA A 102 25.33 -10.47 18.30
CA ALA A 102 25.93 -9.61 17.30
C ALA A 102 25.38 -8.17 17.44
N PRO A 103 26.20 -7.16 17.13
CA PRO A 103 25.74 -5.79 17.03
C PRO A 103 24.52 -5.67 16.10
N THR A 104 23.63 -4.70 16.39
CA THR A 104 22.46 -4.45 15.52
C THR A 104 22.84 -3.70 14.24
N PHE A 105 23.96 -2.99 14.25
CA PHE A 105 24.46 -2.20 13.14
C PHE A 105 25.80 -2.77 12.67
N GLU A 106 26.05 -2.68 11.37
CA GLU A 106 27.35 -2.99 10.80
C GLU A 106 28.39 -2.00 11.33
N PRO A 107 29.64 -2.43 11.61
CA PRO A 107 30.68 -1.56 12.13
C PRO A 107 31.24 -0.62 11.05
N THR A 108 30.94 -0.86 9.77
CA THR A 108 31.40 -0.06 8.64
C THR A 108 30.59 1.23 8.54
N PRO A 109 31.23 2.41 8.67
CA PRO A 109 30.56 3.67 8.41
C PRO A 109 30.37 3.88 6.91
N TYR A 110 29.18 4.35 6.54
CA TYR A 110 28.86 4.73 5.17
C TYR A 110 28.51 6.21 5.11
N THR A 111 28.74 6.82 3.96
CA THR A 111 28.33 8.21 3.72
C THR A 111 27.02 8.22 2.94
N VAL A 112 26.09 9.10 3.33
CA VAL A 112 24.84 9.25 2.59
C VAL A 112 25.12 9.94 1.25
N ALA A 113 24.89 9.24 0.15
CA ALA A 113 25.06 9.78 -1.21
C ALA A 113 23.81 10.56 -1.67
N ALA A 114 22.61 10.03 -1.39
CA ALA A 114 21.35 10.65 -1.78
C ALA A 114 20.20 10.22 -0.87
N ARG A 115 19.15 11.04 -0.81
CA ARG A 115 17.91 10.76 -0.10
C ARG A 115 16.72 10.93 -1.04
N ASN A 116 15.87 9.91 -1.13
CA ASN A 116 14.62 9.92 -1.88
C ASN A 116 13.45 9.53 -0.95
N GLY A 117 12.75 10.54 -0.43
CA GLY A 117 11.71 10.33 0.59
C GLY A 117 12.28 9.68 1.84
N ASN A 118 11.82 8.46 2.13
CA ASN A 118 12.28 7.65 3.27
C ASN A 118 13.43 6.69 2.90
N ALA A 119 13.80 6.61 1.62
CA ALA A 119 14.92 5.78 1.17
C ALA A 119 16.21 6.60 1.12
N VAL A 120 17.31 6.00 1.58
CA VAL A 120 18.64 6.61 1.61
C VAL A 120 19.61 5.70 0.86
N THR A 121 20.43 6.28 -0.01
CA THR A 121 21.49 5.57 -0.74
C THR A 121 22.82 5.84 -0.06
N LEU A 122 23.57 4.79 0.23
CA LEU A 122 24.84 4.81 0.96
C LEU A 122 26.01 4.54 0.02
N GLN A 123 27.17 5.13 0.32
CA GLN A 123 28.45 4.95 -0.36
C GLN A 123 29.54 4.54 0.63
#